data_AF-A0A352UJX3-F1
#
_entry.id   AF-A0A352UJX3-F1
#
_cell.length_a   1.000
_cell.length_b   1.000
_cell.length_c   1.000
_cell.angle_alpha   90.00
_cell.angle_beta   90.00
_cell.angle_gamma   90.00
#
_symmetry.space_group_name_H-M   'P 1'
#
loop_
_entity.id
_entity.type
_entity.pdbx_description
1 polymer ?
#
loop_
_entity_poly.entity_id
_entity_poly.type
_entity_poly.pdbx_seq_one_letter_code
_entity_poly.pdbx_strand_id
1 'polypeptide(L)'
;DQPEQQNTTQVVTGKLRQVRRLTEAQTSFLKTHSPGPFKMTLPTPNQFPAISYKEGVTDKYYATRSELLWDIVKVIKSEIAALVGEQVAYIQIDAPRYSYYVDPKWRAHL
;
A
#
# COMPACT_ATOMS: atom_id res chain seq x y z
N ASP A 1 -9.26 27.63 -3.53
CA ASP A 1 -9.45 26.17 -3.67
C ASP A 1 -8.31 25.38 -3.04
N GLN A 2 -8.44 25.03 -1.76
CA GLN A 2 -7.51 24.09 -1.12
C GLN A 2 -7.77 22.67 -1.66
N PRO A 3 -6.73 21.83 -1.78
CA PRO A 3 -6.94 20.42 -2.10
C PRO A 3 -7.81 19.77 -1.02
N GLU A 4 -8.93 19.17 -1.43
CA GLU A 4 -9.76 18.39 -0.52
C GLU A 4 -8.99 17.11 -0.17
N GLN A 5 -8.55 17.02 1.08
CA GLN A 5 -7.80 15.86 1.58
C GLN A 5 -8.76 14.66 1.61
N GLN A 6 -8.59 13.71 0.68
CA GLN A 6 -9.20 12.39 0.80
C GLN A 6 -8.49 11.62 1.90
N ASN A 7 -8.81 11.97 3.15
CA ASN A 7 -8.30 11.30 4.32
C ASN A 7 -9.09 10.01 4.53
N THR A 8 -8.37 8.91 4.67
CA THR A 8 -8.95 7.73 5.30
C THR A 8 -9.17 8.09 6.77
N THR A 9 -10.26 7.64 7.38
CA THR A 9 -10.42 7.72 8.85
C THR A 9 -9.49 6.76 9.61
N GLN A 10 -8.65 6.00 8.89
CA GLN A 10 -7.80 4.97 9.45
C GLN A 10 -6.44 5.54 9.87
N VAL A 11 -6.14 5.42 11.16
CA VAL A 11 -4.89 5.85 11.80
C VAL A 11 -4.14 4.62 12.31
N VAL A 12 -2.82 4.59 12.14
CA VAL A 12 -1.99 3.53 12.70
C VAL A 12 -1.82 3.75 14.21
N THR A 13 -2.33 2.81 15.01
CA THR A 13 -2.35 2.85 16.48
C THR A 13 -1.52 1.74 17.12
N GLY A 14 -0.64 1.09 16.35
CA GLY A 14 0.23 0.01 16.81
C GLY A 14 1.28 -0.39 15.77
N LYS A 15 2.27 -1.20 16.15
CA LYS A 15 3.21 -1.81 15.21
C LYS A 15 2.44 -2.72 14.24
N LEU A 16 2.65 -2.48 12.94
CA LEU A 16 2.05 -3.24 11.87
C LEU A 16 2.70 -4.62 11.74
N ARG A 17 1.86 -5.62 11.49
CA ARG A 17 2.26 -6.95 11.06
C ARG A 17 1.26 -7.47 10.05
N GLN A 18 1.73 -8.24 9.09
CA GLN A 18 0.83 -8.95 8.19
C GLN A 18 0.11 -10.06 8.97
N VAL A 19 -1.22 -10.05 8.94
CA VAL A 19 -2.05 -11.08 9.61
C VAL A 19 -2.64 -12.08 8.63
N ARG A 20 -2.67 -11.74 7.34
CA ARG A 20 -3.14 -12.57 6.23
C ARG A 20 -2.57 -12.06 4.91
N ARG A 21 -2.68 -12.86 3.85
CA ARG A 21 -2.42 -12.43 2.48
C ARG A 21 -3.37 -11.31 2.06
N LEU A 22 -2.87 -10.38 1.24
CA LEU A 22 -3.68 -9.26 0.74
C LEU A 22 -4.60 -9.70 -0.39
N THR A 23 -4.13 -10.56 -1.31
CA THR A 23 -4.88 -10.93 -2.53
C THR A 23 -5.15 -12.43 -2.66
N GLU A 24 -4.97 -13.22 -1.60
CA GLU A 24 -5.12 -14.69 -1.64
C GLU A 24 -6.45 -15.17 -2.21
N ALA A 25 -7.57 -14.56 -1.79
CA ALA A 25 -8.88 -14.94 -2.28
C ALA A 25 -9.02 -14.67 -3.80
N GLN A 26 -8.56 -13.51 -4.27
CA GLN A 26 -8.61 -13.13 -5.67
C GLN A 26 -7.66 -13.98 -6.53
N THR A 27 -6.44 -14.22 -6.05
CA THR A 27 -5.47 -15.06 -6.76
C THR A 27 -5.99 -16.49 -6.86
N SER A 28 -6.54 -17.06 -5.78
CA SER A 28 -7.12 -18.42 -5.78
C SER A 28 -8.26 -18.54 -6.79
N PHE A 29 -9.17 -17.56 -6.79
CA PHE A 29 -10.28 -17.52 -7.75
C PHE A 29 -9.78 -17.47 -9.20
N LEU A 30 -8.84 -16.56 -9.50
CA LEU A 30 -8.31 -16.42 -10.86
C LEU A 30 -7.54 -17.65 -11.33
N LYS A 31 -6.82 -18.34 -10.44
CA LYS A 31 -6.14 -19.61 -10.78
C LYS A 31 -7.11 -20.71 -11.20
N THR A 32 -8.30 -20.75 -10.60
CA THR A 32 -9.33 -21.75 -10.95
C THR A 32 -10.08 -21.38 -12.22
N HIS A 33 -10.30 -20.09 -12.47
CA HIS A 33 -11.26 -19.64 -13.49
C HIS A 33 -10.64 -18.94 -14.70
N SER A 34 -9.35 -18.59 -14.67
CA SER A 34 -8.67 -18.00 -15.82
C SER A 34 -7.97 -19.10 -16.63
N PRO A 35 -8.36 -19.32 -17.90
CA PRO A 35 -7.71 -20.32 -18.75
C PRO A 35 -6.29 -19.91 -19.20
N GLY A 36 -5.82 -18.71 -18.86
CA GLY A 36 -4.51 -18.19 -19.25
C GLY A 36 -3.87 -17.31 -18.17
N PRO A 37 -2.74 -16.66 -18.49
CA PRO A 37 -2.07 -15.76 -17.55
C PRO A 37 -2.99 -14.62 -17.11
N PHE A 38 -2.93 -14.27 -15.82
CA PHE A 38 -3.67 -13.14 -15.26
C PHE A 38 -2.74 -12.16 -14.55
N LYS A 39 -3.25 -10.94 -14.36
CA LYS A 39 -2.60 -9.85 -13.64
C LYS A 39 -3.16 -9.74 -12.24
N MET A 40 -2.30 -9.42 -11.27
CA MET A 40 -2.71 -8.98 -9.94
C MET A 40 -2.20 -7.56 -9.66
N THR A 41 -3.02 -6.73 -8.98
CA THR A 41 -2.64 -5.37 -8.60
C THR A 41 -2.36 -5.28 -7.11
N LEU A 42 -1.31 -4.54 -6.76
CA LEU A 42 -0.96 -4.20 -5.38
C LEU A 42 -0.78 -2.69 -5.28
N PRO A 43 -1.09 -2.07 -4.13
CA PRO A 43 -0.82 -0.65 -3.95
C PRO A 43 0.68 -0.40 -3.73
N THR A 44 1.16 0.76 -4.17
CA THR A 44 2.47 1.28 -3.73
C THR A 44 2.47 1.50 -2.21
N PRO A 45 3.55 1.16 -1.49
CA PRO A 45 3.61 1.35 -0.04
C PRO A 45 3.69 2.84 0.35
N ASN A 46 4.20 3.70 -0.53
CA ASN A 46 4.59 5.08 -0.22
C ASN A 46 3.43 6.00 0.17
N GLN A 47 2.21 5.69 -0.26
CA GLN A 47 1.04 6.53 0.00
C GLN A 47 0.49 6.37 1.43
N PHE A 48 0.69 5.21 2.06
CA PHE A 48 0.06 4.89 3.34
C PHE A 48 0.58 5.70 4.52
N PRO A 49 1.90 5.96 4.66
CA PRO A 49 2.40 6.84 5.72
C PRO A 49 1.86 8.27 5.60
N ALA A 50 1.57 8.74 4.38
CA ALA A 50 1.03 10.09 4.17
C ALA A 50 -0.43 10.23 4.63
N ILE A 51 -1.21 9.13 4.64
CA ILE A 51 -2.66 9.16 4.95
C ILE A 51 -3.03 8.57 6.30
N SER A 52 -2.18 7.72 6.88
CA SER A 52 -2.51 6.99 8.11
C SER A 52 -1.60 7.31 9.29
N TYR A 53 -0.57 8.14 9.10
CA TYR A 53 0.29 8.61 10.20
C TYR A 53 -0.34 9.83 10.88
N LYS A 54 -0.54 9.74 12.20
CA LYS A 54 -1.04 10.84 13.03
C LYS A 54 -0.09 11.12 14.18
N GLU A 55 0.40 12.36 14.26
CA GLU A 55 1.23 12.83 15.38
C GLU A 55 0.48 12.75 16.71
N GLY A 56 1.19 12.39 17.79
CA GLY A 56 0.64 12.06 19.11
C GLY A 56 -0.03 10.68 19.23
N VAL A 57 -0.18 9.94 18.12
CA VAL A 57 -0.81 8.61 18.09
C VAL A 57 0.13 7.57 17.49
N THR A 58 0.51 7.75 16.22
CA THR A 58 1.34 6.80 15.47
C THR A 58 2.82 6.89 15.87
N ASP A 59 3.27 8.08 16.25
CA ASP A 59 4.64 8.37 16.73
C ASP A 59 5.06 7.55 17.96
N LYS A 60 4.10 7.10 18.77
CA LYS A 60 4.32 6.15 19.88
C LYS A 60 4.85 4.79 19.43
N TYR A 61 4.63 4.43 18.17
CA TYR A 61 5.04 3.15 17.58
C TYR A 61 6.06 3.33 16.45
N TYR A 62 6.06 4.47 15.77
CA TYR A 62 6.94 4.75 14.64
C TYR A 62 7.42 6.19 14.75
N ALA A 63 8.69 6.41 15.07
CA ALA A 63 9.20 7.77 15.30
C ALA A 63 9.10 8.65 14.05
N THR A 64 9.07 8.03 12.86
CA THR A 64 8.94 8.73 11.59
C THR A 64 7.97 8.00 10.66
N ARG A 65 7.42 8.75 9.69
CA ARG A 65 6.65 8.18 8.56
C ARG A 65 7.46 7.14 7.78
N SER A 66 8.79 7.30 7.71
CA SER A 66 9.70 6.34 7.07
C SER A 66 9.81 5.02 7.82
N GLU A 67 9.77 5.01 9.15
CA GLU A 67 9.74 3.76 9.89
C GLU A 67 8.44 2.99 9.65
N LEU A 68 7.31 3.69 9.61
CA LEU A 68 6.02 3.11 9.23
C LEU A 68 6.07 2.55 7.80
N LEU A 69 6.65 3.31 6.86
CA LEU A 69 6.83 2.89 5.47
C LEU A 69 7.54 1.53 5.39
N TRP A 70 8.62 1.33 6.14
CA TRP A 70 9.40 0.10 6.07
C TRP A 70 8.62 -1.14 6.53
N ASP A 71 7.71 -1.02 7.50
CA ASP A 71 6.85 -2.14 7.87
C ASP A 71 5.78 -2.43 6.81
N ILE A 72 5.25 -1.40 6.14
CA ILE A 72 4.33 -1.57 5.01
C ILE A 72 5.04 -2.21 3.81
N VAL A 73 6.28 -1.80 3.53
CA VAL A 73 7.14 -2.41 2.49
C VAL A 73 7.31 -3.90 2.74
N LYS A 74 7.49 -4.34 4.00
CA LYS A 74 7.58 -5.78 4.32
C LYS A 74 6.30 -6.53 3.93
N VAL A 75 5.12 -5.97 4.20
CA VAL A 75 3.83 -6.57 3.81
C VAL A 75 3.72 -6.68 2.30
N ILE A 76 3.99 -5.59 1.56
CA ILE A 76 3.91 -5.59 0.10
C ILE A 76 4.93 -6.57 -0.51
N LYS A 77 6.17 -6.60 0.00
CA LYS A 77 7.19 -7.56 -0.45
C LYS A 77 6.78 -9.01 -0.19
N SER A 78 6.17 -9.29 0.95
CA SER A 78 5.68 -10.64 1.25
C SER A 78 4.55 -11.05 0.32
N GLU A 79 3.65 -10.12 -0.02
CA GLU A 79 2.58 -10.40 -0.99
C GLU A 79 3.15 -10.65 -2.40
N ILE A 80 4.11 -9.83 -2.85
CA ILE A 80 4.81 -10.02 -4.12
C ILE A 80 5.49 -11.40 -4.16
N ALA A 81 6.22 -11.77 -3.11
CA ALA A 81 6.90 -13.06 -3.04
C ALA A 81 5.91 -14.23 -3.13
N ALA A 82 4.74 -14.10 -2.50
CA ALA A 82 3.72 -15.12 -2.56
C ALA A 82 3.04 -15.21 -3.94
N LEU A 83 2.77 -14.08 -4.59
CA LEU A 83 2.27 -14.04 -5.98
C LEU A 83 3.27 -14.65 -6.98
N VAL A 84 4.57 -14.38 -6.79
CA VAL A 84 5.65 -15.01 -7.57
C VAL A 84 5.66 -16.53 -7.33
N GLY A 85 5.57 -16.97 -6.07
CA GLY A 85 5.47 -18.39 -5.72
C GLY A 85 4.23 -19.08 -6.30
N GLU A 86 3.15 -18.33 -6.49
CA GLU A 86 1.90 -18.77 -7.12
C GLU A 86 1.94 -18.71 -8.66
N GLN A 87 3.04 -18.26 -9.25
CA GLN A 87 3.28 -18.11 -10.69
C GLN A 87 2.35 -17.08 -11.36
N VAL A 88 1.98 -16.01 -10.65
CA VAL A 88 1.26 -14.88 -11.26
C VAL A 88 2.18 -14.17 -12.25
N ALA A 89 1.75 -14.11 -13.52
CA ALA A 89 2.59 -13.67 -14.63
C ALA A 89 2.83 -12.15 -14.66
N TYR A 90 1.92 -11.36 -14.10
CA TYR A 90 2.03 -9.89 -14.07
C TYR A 90 1.56 -9.37 -12.70
N ILE A 91 2.48 -8.77 -11.95
CA ILE A 91 2.19 -7.99 -10.75
C ILE A 91 2.31 -6.49 -11.07
N GLN A 92 1.21 -5.74 -10.96
CA GLN A 92 1.18 -4.29 -11.16
C GLN A 92 1.20 -3.57 -9.80
N ILE A 93 2.04 -2.54 -9.67
CA ILE A 93 2.10 -1.69 -8.47
C ILE A 93 1.43 -0.35 -8.76
N ASP A 94 0.29 -0.10 -8.13
CA ASP A 94 -0.52 1.09 -8.35
C ASP A 94 -0.06 2.27 -7.49
N ALA A 95 0.36 3.35 -8.14
CA ALA A 95 0.84 4.57 -7.49
C ALA A 95 0.07 5.83 -7.97
N PRO A 96 -1.25 5.91 -7.76
CA PRO A 96 -2.05 7.01 -8.28
C PRO A 96 -1.64 8.39 -7.75
N ARG A 97 -0.99 8.44 -6.58
CA ARG A 97 -0.54 9.69 -5.94
C ARG A 97 0.82 10.20 -6.42
N TYR A 98 1.50 9.53 -7.36
CA TYR A 98 2.76 10.05 -7.89
C TYR A 98 2.59 11.40 -8.61
N SER A 99 1.39 11.64 -9.18
CA SER A 99 1.01 12.93 -9.75
C SER A 99 1.08 14.09 -8.75
N TYR A 100 0.93 13.84 -7.44
CA TYR A 100 0.99 14.88 -6.41
C TYR A 100 2.39 15.49 -6.32
N TYR A 101 3.43 14.71 -6.63
CA TYR A 101 4.79 15.21 -6.69
C TYR A 101 5.07 16.02 -7.95
N VAL A 102 4.18 16.00 -8.95
CA VAL A 102 4.35 16.73 -10.22
C VAL A 102 3.61 18.07 -10.19
N ASP A 103 2.39 18.09 -9.66
CA ASP A 103 1.60 19.31 -9.51
C ASP A 103 2.13 20.18 -8.35
N PRO A 104 2.60 21.42 -8.61
CA PRO A 104 3.08 22.33 -7.57
C PRO A 104 2.06 22.57 -6.45
N LYS A 105 0.76 22.58 -6.77
CA LYS A 105 -0.31 22.75 -5.79
C LYS A 105 -0.30 21.61 -4.79
N TRP A 106 -0.23 20.36 -5.26
CA TRP A 106 -0.22 19.19 -4.38
C TRP A 106 1.11 19.02 -3.65
N ARG A 107 2.23 19.30 -4.31
CA ARG A 107 3.56 19.20 -3.72
C ARG A 107 3.74 20.08 -2.48
N ALA A 108 3.11 21.26 -2.45
CA ALA A 108 3.15 22.16 -1.29
C ALA A 108 2.39 21.63 -0.05
N HIS A 109 1.57 20.58 -0.19
CA HIS A 109 0.75 20.00 0.88
C HIS A 109 1.23 18.60 1.33
N LEU A 110 2.34 18.10 0.77
CA LEU A 110 2.99 16.84 1.17
C LEU A 110 3.96 17.07 2.34
#